data_AF-A0A946YE92-F1
#
_entry.id   AF-A0A946YE92-F1
#
_cell.length_a   1.000
_cell.length_b   1.000
_cell.length_c   1.000
_cell.angle_alpha   90.00
_cell.angle_beta   90.00
_cell.angle_gamma   90.00
#
_symmetry.space_group_name_H-M   'P 1'
#
loop_
_entity.id
_entity.type
_entity.pdbx_description
1 polymer ?
#
loop_
_entity_poly.entity_id
_entity_poly.type
_entity_poly.pdbx_seq_one_letter_code
_entity_poly.pdbx_strand_id
1 'polypeptide(L)'
;MGSAYFHLEPSATCNGTVVVPGDKSISHRAVMLASLAEGKSEIVGFLPSTDCEATLNAFQNMGVQIERIDDTHVRIQGVGLKGLRAPSNVLNMGNSGTAMRLMAGILSGQSFSSTLVGDASLSSRPMQRIQM
;
A
#
# COMPACT_ATOMS: atom_id res chain seq x y z
N MET A 1 15.91 12.16 -13.31
CA MET A 1 16.60 11.33 -12.29
C MET A 1 17.52 10.38 -13.03
N GLY A 2 18.82 10.40 -12.73
CA GLY A 2 19.78 9.52 -13.40
C GLY A 2 19.55 8.06 -13.01
N SER A 3 19.66 7.16 -13.98
CA SER A 3 19.66 5.72 -13.71
C SER A 3 20.84 5.39 -12.78
N ALA A 4 20.55 4.83 -11.62
CA ALA A 4 21.59 4.24 -10.77
C ALA A 4 21.98 2.89 -11.39
N TYR A 5 23.29 2.67 -11.54
CA TYR A 5 23.84 1.41 -12.02
C TYR A 5 24.49 0.67 -10.86
N PHE A 6 24.25 -0.64 -10.77
CA PHE A 6 24.98 -1.51 -9.85
C PHE A 6 26.15 -2.14 -10.58
N HIS A 7 27.36 -2.03 -10.02
CA HIS A 7 28.52 -2.81 -10.43
C HIS A 7 28.65 -4.01 -9.49
N LEU A 8 28.77 -5.21 -10.05
CA LEU A 8 28.80 -6.46 -9.28
C LEU A 8 30.13 -7.18 -9.56
N GLU A 9 30.75 -7.70 -8.51
CA GLU A 9 31.93 -8.56 -8.60
C GLU A 9 31.60 -9.98 -8.08
N PRO A 10 32.18 -11.03 -8.67
CA PRO A 10 31.94 -12.40 -8.23
C PRO A 10 32.40 -12.62 -6.77
N SER A 11 31.59 -13.31 -5.97
CA SER A 11 32.00 -13.81 -4.66
C SER A 11 32.20 -15.33 -4.71
N ALA A 12 33.27 -15.81 -4.08
CA ALA A 12 33.57 -17.24 -3.97
C ALA A 12 32.59 -17.98 -3.03
N THR A 13 32.03 -17.30 -2.04
CA THR A 13 31.10 -17.87 -1.06
C THR A 13 30.08 -16.85 -0.57
N CYS A 14 28.85 -17.29 -0.26
CA CYS A 14 27.84 -16.50 0.44
C CYS A 14 27.32 -17.31 1.63
N ASN A 15 27.66 -16.91 2.86
CA ASN A 15 27.24 -17.58 4.08
C ASN A 15 26.91 -16.55 5.16
N GLY A 16 25.75 -16.71 5.79
CA GLY A 16 25.27 -15.86 6.86
C GLY A 16 23.77 -16.07 7.11
N THR A 17 23.27 -15.48 8.18
CA THR A 17 21.84 -15.36 8.45
C THR A 17 21.49 -13.89 8.44
N VAL A 18 20.44 -13.52 7.70
CA VAL A 18 19.97 -12.15 7.58
C VAL A 18 18.48 -12.11 7.83
N VAL A 19 18.03 -10.99 8.40
CA VAL A 19 16.61 -10.64 8.46
C VAL A 19 16.31 -9.76 7.26
N VAL A 20 15.38 -10.18 6.42
CA VAL A 20 14.92 -9.40 5.27
C VAL A 20 13.83 -8.42 5.68
N PRO A 21 13.60 -7.35 4.90
CA PRO A 21 12.47 -6.46 5.12
C PRO A 21 11.12 -7.19 5.09
N GLY A 22 10.09 -6.53 5.60
CA GLY A 22 8.72 -7.04 5.60
C GLY A 22 8.21 -7.43 4.19
N ASP A 23 7.20 -8.29 4.15
CA ASP A 23 6.59 -8.69 2.88
C ASP A 23 5.67 -7.58 2.33
N LYS A 24 5.89 -7.22 1.06
CA LYS A 24 5.13 -6.15 0.39
C LYS A 24 3.64 -6.49 0.24
N SER A 25 3.34 -7.74 -0.14
CA SER A 25 1.97 -8.18 -0.40
C SER A 25 1.13 -8.28 0.87
N ILE A 26 1.74 -8.71 1.97
CA ILE A 26 1.15 -8.74 3.31
C ILE A 26 1.01 -7.32 3.83
N SER A 27 2.01 -6.45 3.68
CA SER A 27 1.94 -5.06 4.13
C SER A 27 0.75 -4.31 3.50
N HIS A 28 0.53 -4.45 2.20
CA HIS A 28 -0.66 -3.89 1.54
C HIS A 28 -1.97 -4.39 2.16
N ARG A 29 -2.11 -5.71 2.31
CA ARG A 29 -3.35 -6.34 2.78
C ARG A 29 -3.61 -6.05 4.25
N ALA A 30 -2.57 -6.05 5.08
CA ALA A 30 -2.64 -5.73 6.49
C ALA A 30 -3.19 -4.32 6.69
N VAL A 31 -2.66 -3.34 5.95
CA VAL A 31 -3.17 -1.95 5.98
C VAL A 31 -4.64 -1.88 5.55
N MET A 32 -5.00 -2.51 4.43
CA MET A 32 -6.37 -2.51 3.91
C MET A 32 -7.36 -3.11 4.89
N LEU A 33 -7.06 -4.28 5.43
CA LEU A 33 -7.93 -5.00 6.35
C LEU A 33 -8.02 -4.30 7.71
N ALA A 34 -6.89 -3.83 8.25
CA ALA A 34 -6.86 -3.08 9.50
C ALA A 34 -7.68 -1.78 9.41
N SER A 35 -7.63 -1.09 8.27
CA SER A 35 -8.40 0.14 8.02
C SER A 35 -9.90 -0.10 8.02
N LEU A 36 -10.34 -1.25 7.49
CA LEU A 36 -11.75 -1.64 7.39
C LEU A 36 -12.27 -2.41 8.62
N ALA A 37 -11.40 -2.81 9.54
CA ALA A 37 -11.76 -3.48 10.77
C ALA A 37 -12.46 -2.53 11.76
N GLU A 38 -13.06 -3.10 12.81
CA GLU A 38 -13.52 -2.34 13.97
C GLU A 38 -12.44 -2.37 15.06
N GLY A 39 -12.11 -1.20 15.61
CA GLY A 39 -11.11 -1.08 16.68
C GLY A 39 -9.69 -0.86 16.20
N LYS A 40 -8.72 -1.08 17.10
CA LYS A 40 -7.30 -0.77 16.89
C LYS A 40 -6.54 -2.01 16.44
N SER A 41 -5.71 -1.85 15.41
CA SER A 41 -4.77 -2.86 14.91
C SER A 41 -3.33 -2.34 14.99
N GLU A 42 -2.38 -3.24 15.29
CA GLU A 42 -0.94 -2.96 15.26
C GLU A 42 -0.28 -3.90 14.25
N ILE A 43 0.52 -3.33 13.34
CA ILE A 43 1.22 -4.05 12.28
C ILE A 43 2.72 -3.86 12.54
N VAL A 44 3.38 -4.94 12.95
CA VAL A 44 4.84 -5.01 13.15
C VAL A 44 5.49 -5.73 11.96
N GLY A 45 6.63 -5.23 11.49
CA GLY A 45 7.28 -5.74 10.29
C GLY A 45 6.64 -5.25 8.99
N PHE A 46 5.96 -4.09 9.03
CA PHE A 46 5.50 -3.38 7.85
C PHE A 46 6.69 -3.03 6.93
N LEU A 47 6.50 -3.18 5.62
CA LEU A 47 7.51 -2.77 4.64
C LEU A 47 7.32 -1.30 4.26
N PRO A 48 8.22 -0.37 4.64
CA PRO A 48 8.16 1.05 4.27
C PRO A 48 8.62 1.30 2.82
N SER A 49 8.06 0.54 1.89
CA SER A 49 8.27 0.75 0.45
C SER A 49 7.34 1.84 -0.07
N THR A 50 7.75 2.56 -1.11
CA THR A 50 6.91 3.57 -1.78
C THR A 50 5.53 3.03 -2.18
N ASP A 51 5.46 1.77 -2.61
CA ASP A 51 4.21 1.07 -2.90
C ASP A 51 3.29 0.97 -1.66
N CYS A 52 3.83 0.51 -0.52
CA CYS A 52 3.06 0.35 0.70
C CYS A 52 2.69 1.68 1.35
N GLU A 53 3.57 2.69 1.28
CA GLU A 53 3.26 4.06 1.72
C GLU A 53 2.11 4.65 0.91
N ALA A 54 2.04 4.42 -0.41
CA ALA A 54 0.92 4.87 -1.22
C ALA A 54 -0.42 4.27 -0.74
N THR A 55 -0.40 3.05 -0.20
CA THR A 55 -1.59 2.43 0.39
C THR A 55 -1.98 3.09 1.72
N LEU A 56 -1.01 3.32 2.62
CA LEU A 56 -1.26 4.04 3.88
C LEU A 56 -1.85 5.43 3.65
N ASN A 57 -1.22 6.20 2.76
CA ASN A 57 -1.67 7.55 2.39
C ASN A 57 -3.10 7.54 1.82
N ALA A 58 -3.46 6.51 1.05
CA ALA A 58 -4.81 6.40 0.51
C ALA A 58 -5.86 6.25 1.62
N PHE A 59 -5.60 5.41 2.61
CA PHE A 59 -6.52 5.24 3.74
C PHE A 59 -6.55 6.46 4.67
N GLN A 60 -5.42 7.13 4.89
CA GLN A 60 -5.41 8.41 5.61
C GLN A 60 -6.29 9.46 4.91
N ASN A 61 -6.18 9.57 3.58
CA ASN A 61 -7.03 10.47 2.78
C ASN A 61 -8.52 10.12 2.82
N MET A 62 -8.87 8.89 3.20
CA MET A 62 -10.24 8.43 3.39
C MET A 62 -10.69 8.44 4.86
N GLY A 63 -9.95 9.12 5.73
CA GLY A 63 -10.34 9.38 7.12
C GLY A 63 -9.93 8.29 8.12
N VAL A 64 -9.05 7.36 7.74
CA VAL A 64 -8.48 6.38 8.67
C VAL A 64 -7.36 7.02 9.47
N GLN A 65 -7.41 6.87 10.80
CA GLN A 65 -6.32 7.34 11.65
C GLN A 65 -5.21 6.30 11.66
N ILE A 66 -4.03 6.71 11.21
CA ILE A 66 -2.83 5.88 11.13
C ILE A 66 -1.73 6.61 11.88
N GLU A 67 -1.23 5.98 12.95
CA GLU A 67 -0.10 6.42 13.74
C GLU A 67 1.12 5.58 13.36
N ARG A 68 2.24 6.25 13.05
CA ARG A 68 3.51 5.60 12.79
C ARG A 68 4.32 5.55 14.08
N ILE A 69 4.58 4.35 14.58
CA ILE A 69 5.38 4.13 15.79
C ILE A 69 6.87 4.14 15.43
N ASP A 70 7.21 3.45 14.34
CA ASP A 70 8.52 3.49 13.68
C ASP A 70 8.39 3.15 12.18
N ASP A 71 9.50 3.01 11.46
CA ASP A 71 9.50 2.74 10.02
C ASP A 71 8.78 1.43 9.64
N THR A 72 8.81 0.43 10.52
CA THR A 72 8.26 -0.91 10.30
C THR A 72 7.09 -1.24 11.22
N HIS A 73 6.64 -0.29 12.03
CA HIS A 73 5.54 -0.46 12.96
C HIS A 73 4.51 0.65 12.79
N VAL A 74 3.31 0.27 12.37
CA VAL A 74 2.17 1.18 12.24
C VAL A 74 0.99 0.71 13.08
N ARG A 75 0.26 1.68 13.62
CA ARG A 75 -0.97 1.49 14.37
C ARG A 75 -2.12 2.13 13.62
N ILE A 76 -3.19 1.38 13.41
CA ILE A 76 -4.33 1.80 12.61
C ILE A 76 -5.60 1.71 13.45
N GLN A 77 -6.36 2.79 13.52
CA GLN A 77 -7.72 2.79 14.04
C GLN A 77 -8.67 2.51 12.89
N GLY A 78 -9.19 1.29 12.85
CA GLY A 78 -10.15 0.86 11.84
C GLY A 78 -11.47 1.62 11.97
N VAL A 79 -12.10 1.88 10.82
CA VAL A 79 -13.34 2.66 10.70
C VAL A 79 -14.56 1.79 10.37
N GLY A 80 -14.39 0.47 10.27
CA GLY A 80 -15.44 -0.45 9.83
C GLY A 80 -15.70 -0.42 8.32
N LEU A 81 -16.46 -1.40 7.82
CA LEU A 81 -16.69 -1.64 6.38
C LEU A 81 -17.26 -0.44 5.61
N LYS A 82 -18.03 0.43 6.29
CA LYS A 82 -18.69 1.61 5.71
C LYS A 82 -18.21 2.93 6.29
N GLY A 83 -17.11 2.94 7.05
CA GLY A 83 -16.61 4.14 7.72
C GLY A 83 -15.65 4.99 6.90
N LEU A 84 -15.24 4.51 5.72
CA LEU A 84 -14.42 5.30 4.80
C LEU A 84 -15.16 6.55 4.35
N ARG A 85 -14.40 7.63 4.12
CA ARG A 85 -14.92 8.90 3.62
C ARG A 85 -14.39 9.15 2.22
N ALA A 86 -15.17 9.90 1.43
CA ALA A 86 -14.76 10.33 0.11
C ALA A 86 -13.43 11.09 0.21
N PRO A 87 -12.39 10.70 -0.55
CA PRO A 87 -11.11 11.39 -0.50
C PRO A 87 -11.24 12.78 -1.14
N SER A 88 -10.56 13.78 -0.56
CA SER A 88 -10.58 15.15 -1.09
C SER A 88 -9.78 15.32 -2.39
N ASN A 89 -8.88 14.37 -2.68
CA ASN A 89 -7.97 14.39 -3.81
C ASN A 89 -7.94 13.01 -4.48
N VAL A 90 -7.34 12.94 -5.67
CA VAL A 90 -7.06 11.66 -6.34
C VAL A 90 -6.19 10.77 -5.48
N LEU A 91 -6.45 9.46 -5.51
CA LEU A 91 -5.67 8.45 -4.80
C LEU A 91 -4.51 8.00 -5.69
N ASN A 92 -3.30 8.47 -5.40
CA ASN A 92 -2.11 8.10 -6.16
C ASN A 92 -1.49 6.80 -5.62
N MET A 93 -1.52 5.74 -6.43
CA MET A 93 -1.00 4.40 -6.10
C MET A 93 0.47 4.20 -6.51
N GLY A 94 1.13 5.24 -7.00
CA GLY A 94 2.52 5.18 -7.47
C GLY A 94 2.70 4.14 -8.58
N ASN A 95 3.59 3.18 -8.36
CA ASN A 95 3.83 2.05 -9.27
C ASN A 95 3.16 0.74 -8.78
N SER A 96 2.35 0.80 -7.72
CA SER A 96 1.77 -0.40 -7.10
C SER A 96 0.54 -0.88 -7.85
N GLY A 97 0.74 -1.86 -8.72
CA GLY A 97 -0.36 -2.59 -9.36
C GLY A 97 -1.20 -3.41 -8.39
N THR A 98 -0.65 -3.76 -7.23
CA THR A 98 -1.38 -4.45 -6.16
C THR A 98 -2.33 -3.48 -5.46
N ALA A 99 -1.83 -2.30 -5.06
CA ALA A 99 -2.67 -1.28 -4.43
C ALA A 99 -3.80 -0.86 -5.37
N MET A 100 -3.48 -0.50 -6.62
CA MET A 100 -4.47 -0.08 -7.61
C MET A 100 -5.65 -1.06 -7.76
N ARG A 101 -5.36 -2.35 -7.89
CA ARG A 101 -6.41 -3.36 -8.15
C ARG A 101 -7.23 -3.70 -6.90
N LEU A 102 -6.58 -3.83 -5.74
CA LEU A 102 -7.29 -4.14 -4.50
C LEU A 102 -8.12 -2.94 -4.03
N MET A 103 -7.59 -1.72 -4.16
CA MET A 103 -8.32 -0.49 -3.84
C MET A 103 -9.53 -0.33 -4.74
N ALA A 104 -9.44 -0.62 -6.04
CA ALA A 104 -10.60 -0.60 -6.93
C ALA A 104 -11.73 -1.54 -6.45
N GLY A 105 -11.38 -2.73 -5.96
CA GLY A 105 -12.35 -3.66 -5.38
C GLY A 105 -12.96 -3.18 -4.05
N ILE A 106 -12.18 -2.52 -3.19
CA ILE A 106 -12.70 -1.94 -1.93
C ILE A 106 -13.63 -0.76 -2.22
N LEU A 107 -13.21 0.12 -3.12
CA LEU A 107 -13.89 1.38 -3.44
C LEU A 107 -15.16 1.18 -4.25
N SER A 108 -15.27 0.12 -5.03
CA SER A 108 -16.49 -0.19 -5.79
C SER A 108 -17.70 -0.48 -4.91
N GLY A 109 -17.48 -0.88 -3.65
CA GLY A 109 -18.52 -1.09 -2.65
C GLY A 109 -18.86 0.15 -1.80
N GLN A 110 -18.18 1.28 -2.01
CA GLN A 110 -18.39 2.50 -1.22
C GLN A 110 -19.48 3.40 -1.82
N SER A 111 -20.12 4.21 -0.98
CA SER A 111 -21.20 5.12 -1.40
C SER A 111 -20.70 6.46 -1.95
N PHE A 112 -19.45 6.52 -2.43
CA PHE A 112 -18.82 7.72 -2.96
C PHE A 112 -17.92 7.39 -4.15
N SER A 113 -17.74 8.37 -5.03
CA SER A 113 -16.82 8.25 -6.17
C SER A 113 -15.37 8.43 -5.72
N SER A 114 -14.44 7.75 -6.38
CA SER A 114 -13.01 7.89 -6.17
C SER A 114 -12.26 7.80 -7.49
N THR A 115 -11.20 8.59 -7.63
CA THR A 115 -10.29 8.54 -8.79
C THR A 115 -8.95 7.97 -8.34
N LEU A 116 -8.55 6.85 -8.93
CA LEU A 116 -7.25 6.23 -8.69
C LEU A 116 -6.31 6.53 -9.85
N VAL A 117 -5.08 6.94 -9.53
CA VAL A 117 -4.04 7.26 -10.52
C VAL A 117 -2.74 6.53 -10.19
N GLY A 118 -1.86 6.42 -11.18
CA GLY A 118 -0.53 5.83 -11.04
C GLY A 118 0.51 6.61 -11.83
N ASP A 119 1.77 6.20 -11.71
CA ASP A 119 2.83 6.70 -12.59
C ASP A 119 2.64 6.22 -14.05
N ALA A 120 3.54 6.63 -14.94
CA ALA A 120 3.48 6.23 -16.36
C ALA A 120 3.55 4.70 -16.55
N SER A 121 4.30 3.98 -15.71
CA SER A 121 4.40 2.52 -15.79
C SER A 121 3.07 1.88 -15.40
N LEU A 122 2.52 2.25 -14.24
CA LEU A 122 1.27 1.72 -13.73
C LEU A 122 0.09 2.07 -14.65
N SER A 123 0.07 3.28 -15.21
CA SER A 123 -0.99 3.75 -16.12
C SER A 123 -1.03 2.95 -17.43
N SER A 124 0.07 2.31 -17.83
CA SER A 124 0.11 1.42 -19.00
C SER A 124 -0.34 -0.02 -18.69
N ARG A 125 -0.55 -0.38 -17.42
CA ARG A 125 -0.89 -1.75 -17.03
C ARG A 125 -2.38 -2.04 -17.24
N PRO A 126 -2.75 -3.26 -17.67
CA PRO A 126 -4.14 -3.59 -17.95
C PRO A 126 -5.00 -3.63 -16.67
N MET A 127 -6.10 -2.87 -16.70
CA MET A 127 -7.15 -2.85 -15.66
C MET A 127 -8.45 -3.55 -16.07
N GLN A 128 -8.64 -3.88 -17.36
CA GLN A 128 -9.82 -4.60 -17.86
C GLN A 128 -10.11 -5.92 -17.12
N ARG A 129 -9.06 -6.58 -16.61
CA ARG A 129 -9.17 -7.84 -15.86
C ARG A 129 -9.89 -7.74 -14.52
N ILE A 130 -10.11 -6.53 -14.00
CA ILE A 130 -10.87 -6.27 -12.77
C ILE A 130 -12.10 -5.40 -13.03
N GLN A 131 -12.43 -5.17 -14.30
CA GLN A 131 -13.61 -4.41 -14.66
C GLN A 131 -14.84 -5.23 -14.27
N MET A 132 -15.77 -4.57 -13.56
CA MET A 132 -17.07 -5.15 -13.19
C MET A 132 -18.09 -4.92 -14.29
#